data_AF-A0A7C0VCV4-F1
#
_entry.id   AF-A0A7C0VCV4-F1
#
_cell.length_a   1.000
_cell.length_b   1.000
_cell.length_c   1.000
_cell.angle_alpha   90.00
_cell.angle_beta   90.00
_cell.angle_gamma   90.00
#
_symmetry.space_group_name_H-M   'P 1'
#
loop_
_entity.id
_entity.type
_entity.pdbx_description
1 polymer ?
#
loop_
_entity_poly.entity_id
_entity_poly.type
_entity_poly.pdbx_seq_one_letter_code
_entity_poly.pdbx_strand_id
1 'polypeptide(L)'
;MFKIKLKKEKRKKVEEETVEDLISSLRIEGRRLPENYEIVENYPLRPPFSYALILREKDTKELLYFVDEIPLDPKEQESFIKLREVL
;
A
#
# COMPACT_ATOMS: atom_id res chain seq x y z
N MET A 1 -23.32 9.09 51.40
CA MET A 1 -22.75 9.88 50.29
C MET A 1 -21.60 9.08 49.68
N PHE A 2 -21.83 8.34 48.59
CA PHE A 2 -20.80 7.49 47.94
C PHE A 2 -20.05 8.31 46.89
N LYS A 3 -18.74 8.52 47.07
CA LYS A 3 -17.86 9.15 46.08
C LYS A 3 -17.34 8.09 45.11
N ILE A 4 -17.90 8.04 43.90
CA ILE A 4 -17.35 7.23 42.81
C ILE A 4 -16.07 7.90 42.30
N LYS A 5 -14.93 7.24 42.48
CA LYS A 5 -13.63 7.67 41.98
C LYS A 5 -13.52 7.24 40.51
N LEU A 6 -13.80 8.14 39.58
CA LEU A 6 -13.58 7.91 38.14
C LEU A 6 -12.08 7.81 37.87
N LYS A 7 -11.61 6.60 37.59
CA LYS A 7 -10.23 6.32 37.16
C LYS A 7 -10.10 6.81 35.73
N LYS A 8 -9.39 7.94 35.52
CA LYS A 8 -9.03 8.42 34.18
C LYS A 8 -8.10 7.40 33.54
N GLU A 9 -8.62 6.59 32.63
CA GLU A 9 -7.78 5.86 31.68
C GLU A 9 -6.98 6.90 30.88
N LYS A 10 -5.66 6.78 30.94
CA LYS A 10 -4.79 7.46 29.99
C LYS A 10 -5.14 6.87 28.63
N ARG A 11 -6.01 7.53 27.86
CA ARG A 11 -6.12 7.32 26.42
C ARG A 11 -4.70 7.45 25.88
N LYS A 12 -4.11 6.35 25.42
CA LYS A 12 -2.91 6.41 24.57
C LYS A 12 -3.27 7.42 23.49
N LYS A 13 -2.47 8.48 23.35
CA LYS A 13 -2.55 9.32 22.15
C LYS A 13 -2.37 8.36 20.99
N VAL A 14 -3.42 8.18 20.19
CA VAL A 14 -3.27 7.59 18.87
C VAL A 14 -2.44 8.64 18.15
N GLU A 15 -1.15 8.36 17.95
CA GLU A 15 -0.35 9.16 17.03
C GLU A 15 -1.07 9.13 15.70
N GLU A 16 -1.33 10.29 15.11
CA GLU A 16 -1.99 10.38 13.81
C GLU A 16 -1.06 9.71 12.79
N GLU A 17 -1.38 8.48 12.39
CA GLU A 17 -0.65 7.76 11.34
C GLU A 17 -0.68 8.61 10.07
N THR A 18 0.49 8.98 9.57
CA THR A 18 0.62 9.80 8.37
C THR A 18 0.41 8.95 7.11
N VAL A 19 0.15 9.60 5.97
CA VAL A 19 0.04 8.89 4.69
C VAL A 19 1.36 8.21 4.34
N GLU A 20 2.47 8.82 4.73
CA GLU A 20 3.82 8.30 4.59
C GLU A 20 4.02 7.03 5.44
N ASP A 21 3.53 7.01 6.68
CA ASP A 21 3.55 5.81 7.53
C ASP A 21 2.74 4.68 6.89
N LEU A 22 1.57 4.99 6.33
CA LEU A 22 0.75 4.04 5.58
C LEU A 22 1.50 3.49 4.36
N ILE A 23 2.09 4.33 3.52
CA ILE A 23 2.85 3.89 2.34
C ILE A 23 3.97 2.92 2.72
N SER A 24 4.72 3.24 3.79
CA SER A 24 5.78 2.36 4.29
C SER A 24 5.25 1.01 4.80
N SER A 25 4.11 1.02 5.50
CA SER A 25 3.48 -0.19 6.03
C SER A 25 2.88 -1.08 4.94
N LEU A 26 2.36 -0.48 3.87
CA LEU A 26 1.72 -1.15 2.74
C LEU A 26 2.74 -1.84 1.82
N ARG A 27 4.05 -1.67 2.07
CA ARG A 27 5.12 -2.30 1.29
C ARG A 27 5.02 -2.01 -0.21
N ILE A 28 4.46 -0.85 -0.57
CA ILE A 28 4.40 -0.32 -1.93
C ILE A 28 5.80 0.21 -2.23
N GLU A 29 6.74 -0.71 -2.29
CA GLU A 29 8.15 -0.44 -2.50
C GLU A 29 8.57 -1.09 -3.82
N GLY A 30 7.89 -0.76 -4.93
CA GLY A 30 8.38 -1.03 -6.29
C GLY A 30 9.01 -2.42 -6.47
N ARG A 31 8.38 -3.45 -5.90
CA ARG A 31 9.02 -4.75 -5.70
C ARG A 31 9.11 -5.48 -7.03
N ARG A 32 10.36 -5.70 -7.45
CA ARG A 32 10.84 -6.46 -8.61
C ARG A 32 10.56 -5.82 -9.96
N LEU A 33 11.03 -4.59 -10.15
CA LEU A 33 11.36 -4.18 -11.51
C LEU A 33 12.38 -5.17 -12.11
N PRO A 34 12.16 -5.69 -13.32
CA PRO A 34 13.15 -6.53 -13.97
C PRO A 34 14.45 -5.74 -14.14
N GLU A 35 15.60 -6.36 -13.89
CA GLU A 35 16.91 -5.66 -13.80
C GLU A 35 17.27 -4.85 -15.06
N ASN A 36 16.74 -5.26 -16.22
CA ASN A 36 16.94 -4.61 -17.51
C ASN A 36 16.04 -3.39 -17.78
N TYR A 37 15.24 -2.94 -16.80
CA TYR A 37 14.40 -1.74 -16.93
C TYR A 37 14.90 -0.59 -16.06
N GLU A 38 14.61 0.63 -16.50
CA GLU A 38 14.74 1.86 -15.71
C GLU A 38 13.38 2.56 -15.60
N ILE A 39 13.14 3.25 -14.47
CA ILE A 39 11.92 4.05 -14.27
C ILE A 39 12.13 5.40 -14.96
N VAL A 40 11.25 5.71 -15.90
CA VAL A 40 11.20 7.02 -16.58
C VAL A 40 10.26 7.97 -15.85
N GLU A 41 9.08 7.47 -15.44
CA GLU A 41 8.11 8.24 -14.66
C GLU A 41 7.45 7.35 -13.61
N ASN A 42 7.02 7.99 -12.52
CA ASN A 42 6.20 7.39 -11.47
C ASN A 42 5.18 8.43 -11.01
N TYR A 43 3.89 8.12 -11.10
CA TYR A 43 2.83 9.00 -10.65
C TYR A 43 1.68 8.25 -10.00
N PRO A 44 0.97 8.88 -9.04
CA PRO A 44 -0.13 8.24 -8.34
C PRO A 44 -1.34 8.05 -9.27
N LEU A 45 -1.97 6.88 -9.17
CA LEU A 45 -3.29 6.63 -9.76
C LEU A 45 -4.37 6.80 -8.69
N ARG A 46 -4.22 6.08 -7.58
CA ARG A 46 -5.11 6.17 -6.42
C ARG A 46 -4.30 6.04 -5.12
N PRO A 47 -3.69 7.14 -4.64
CA PRO A 47 -2.85 7.08 -3.45
C PRO A 47 -3.69 6.81 -2.19
N PRO A 48 -3.13 6.11 -1.19
CA PRO A 48 -1.81 5.48 -1.20
C PRO A 48 -1.76 4.11 -1.91
N PHE A 49 -2.84 3.63 -2.53
CA PHE A 49 -3.02 2.23 -2.92
C PHE A 49 -2.45 1.82 -4.29
N SER A 50 -2.38 2.73 -5.27
CA SER A 50 -1.87 2.41 -6.60
C SER A 50 -1.13 3.53 -7.33
N TYR A 51 -0.09 3.14 -8.07
CA TYR A 51 0.80 4.01 -8.82
C TYR A 51 1.07 3.45 -10.21
N ALA A 52 1.29 4.34 -11.18
CA ALA A 52 1.74 3.97 -12.51
C ALA A 52 3.25 4.20 -12.62
N LEU A 53 3.97 3.20 -13.11
CA LEU A 53 5.36 3.29 -13.49
C LEU A 53 5.49 3.21 -15.00
N ILE A 54 6.15 4.20 -15.58
CA ILE A 54 6.60 4.16 -16.97
C ILE A 54 8.02 3.62 -16.95
N LEU A 55 8.19 2.39 -17.45
CA LEU A 55 9.47 1.70 -17.49
C LEU A 55 10.04 1.75 -18.90
N ARG A 56 11.35 1.86 -19.01
CA ARG A 56 12.07 1.74 -20.28
C ARG A 56 13.06 0.59 -20.21
N GLU A 57 12.98 -0.30 -21.18
CA GLU A 57 13.95 -1.38 -21.35
C GLU A 57 15.29 -0.77 -21.82
N LYS A 58 16.40 -1.17 -21.20
CA LYS A 58 17.71 -0.52 -21.38
C LYS A 58 18.33 -0.75 -22.77
N ASP A 59 18.08 -1.89 -23.39
CA ASP A 59 18.67 -2.33 -24.66
C ASP A 59 17.80 -1.94 -25.87
N THR A 60 16.50 -2.27 -25.84
CA THR A 60 15.52 -2.03 -26.92
C THR A 60 14.92 -0.63 -26.88
N LYS A 61 15.01 0.06 -25.74
CA LYS A 61 14.35 1.34 -25.46
C LYS A 61 12.82 1.30 -25.51
N GLU A 62 12.24 0.11 -25.51
CA GLU A 62 10.78 -0.06 -25.45
C GLU A 62 10.23 0.43 -24.12
N LEU A 63 9.03 1.00 -24.19
CA LEU A 63 8.31 1.48 -23.01
C LEU A 63 7.29 0.45 -22.54
N LEU A 64 7.24 0.24 -21.23
CA LEU A 64 6.26 -0.61 -20.56
C LEU A 64 5.49 0.23 -19.54
N TYR A 65 4.16 0.14 -19.60
CA TYR A 65 3.28 0.69 -18.58
C TYR A 65 3.03 -0.37 -17.51
N PHE A 66 3.47 -0.11 -16.28
CA PHE A 66 3.33 -1.03 -15.16
C PHE A 66 2.49 -0.38 -14.05
N VAL A 67 1.57 -1.14 -13.47
CA VAL A 67 0.74 -0.68 -12.35
C VAL A 67 1.22 -1.38 -11.08
N ASP A 68 1.67 -0.59 -10.11
CA ASP A 68 2.06 -1.06 -8.79
C ASP A 68 0.87 -0.89 -7.83
N GLU A 69 0.41 -2.01 -7.29
CA GLU A 69 -0.71 -2.11 -6.35
C GLU A 69 -0.29 -2.95 -5.14
N ILE A 70 -1.06 -2.84 -4.05
CA ILE A 70 -0.80 -3.60 -2.83
C ILE A 70 -0.96 -5.10 -3.12
N PRO A 71 0.11 -5.90 -2.96
CA PRO A 71 0.03 -7.33 -3.21
C PRO A 71 -0.80 -8.00 -2.10
N LEU A 72 -1.67 -8.92 -2.51
CA LEU A 72 -2.33 -9.83 -1.57
C LEU A 72 -1.45 -11.06 -1.38
N ASP A 73 -1.25 -11.46 -0.12
CA ASP A 73 -0.71 -12.77 0.16
C ASP A 73 -1.72 -13.89 -0.21
N PRO A 74 -1.30 -15.15 -0.34
CA PRO A 74 -2.20 -16.22 -0.77
C PRO A 74 -3.46 -16.39 0.10
N LYS A 75 -3.37 -16.13 1.41
CA LYS A 75 -4.53 -16.22 2.33
C LYS A 75 -5.46 -15.02 2.15
N GLU A 76 -4.90 -13.82 1.98
CA GLU A 76 -5.66 -12.62 1.67
C GLU A 76 -6.39 -12.76 0.34
N GLN A 77 -5.72 -13.31 -0.67
CA GLN A 77 -6.30 -13.55 -1.99
C GLN A 77 -7.45 -14.56 -1.91
N GLU A 78 -7.29 -15.67 -1.19
CA GLU A 78 -8.37 -16.65 -0.97
C GLU A 78 -9.58 -16.01 -0.26
N SER A 79 -9.31 -15.23 0.79
CA SER A 79 -10.34 -14.55 1.57
C SER A 79 -11.09 -13.51 0.73
N PHE A 80 -10.38 -12.74 -0.09
CA PHE A 80 -10.95 -11.76 -1.01
C PHE A 80 -11.88 -12.41 -2.03
N ILE A 81 -11.47 -13.53 -2.64
CA ILE A 81 -12.30 -14.25 -3.61
C ILE A 81 -13.60 -14.72 -2.95
N LYS A 82 -13.53 -15.32 -1.76
CA LYS A 82 -14.73 -15.76 -1.02
C LYS A 82 -15.65 -14.60 -0.68
N LEU A 83 -15.11 -13.46 -0.24
CA LEU A 83 -15.90 -12.29 0.11
C LEU A 83 -16.66 -11.75 -1.10
N ARG A 84 -16.00 -11.71 -2.27
CA ARG A 84 -16.57 -11.24 -3.54
C ARG A 84 -17.71 -12.11 -4.05
N GLU A 85 -17.78 -13.38 -3.66
CA GLU A 85 -18.88 -14.27 -4.05
C GLU A 85 -20.16 -14.05 -3.21
N VAL A 86 -20.03 -13.40 -2.06
CA VAL A 86 -21.12 -13.19 -1.09
C VAL A 86 -21.64 -11.75 -1.11
N LEU A 87 -20.82 -10.78 -1.55
CA LEU A 87 -21.18 -9.37 -1.71
C LEU A 87 -21.71 -9.07 -3.11
#